data_AF-A0A7Y8WMJ0-F1
#
_entry.id   AF-A0A7Y8WMJ0-F1
#
_cell.length_a   1.000
_cell.length_b   1.000
_cell.length_c   1.000
_cell.angle_alpha   90.00
_cell.angle_beta   90.00
_cell.angle_gamma   90.00
#
_symmetry.space_group_name_H-M   'P 1'
#
loop_
_entity.id
_entity.type
_entity.pdbx_description
1 polymer ?
#
loop_
_entity_poly.entity_id
_entity_poly.type
_entity_poly.pdbx_seq_one_letter_code
_entity_poly.pdbx_strand_id
1 'polypeptide(L)' 'MKIMSNEQLVVSYRDAVKSGKEKEWIKILKDEIKRRGLRPFKNR' A
#
# COMPACT_ATOMS: atom_id res chain seq x y z
N MET A 1 8.15 -8.07 -5.97
CA MET A 1 7.02 -8.48 -5.10
C MET A 1 6.25 -9.56 -5.83
N LYS A 2 5.97 -10.72 -5.21
CA LYS A 2 5.02 -11.70 -5.78
C LYS A 2 3.73 -10.97 -6.11
N ILE A 3 3.10 -11.34 -7.23
CA ILE A 3 2.00 -10.66 -7.93
C ILE A 3 0.84 -10.34 -6.97
N MET A 4 0.95 -9.28 -6.18
CA MET A 4 -0.19 -8.74 -5.44
C MET A 4 -1.05 -7.99 -6.42
N SER A 5 -2.35 -8.30 -6.41
CA SER A 5 -3.32 -7.51 -7.15
C SER A 5 -3.34 -6.06 -6.63
N ASN A 6 -3.80 -5.13 -7.46
CA ASN A 6 -3.88 -3.71 -7.09
C ASN A 6 -4.73 -3.52 -5.82
N GLU A 7 -5.78 -4.33 -5.65
CA GLU A 7 -6.63 -4.32 -4.46
C GLU A 7 -5.89 -4.84 -3.22
N GLN A 8 -5.21 -5.99 -3.33
CA GLN A 8 -4.42 -6.52 -2.22
C GLN A 8 -3.30 -5.56 -1.79
N LEU A 9 -2.66 -4.88 -2.75
CA LEU A 9 -1.62 -3.90 -2.47
C LEU A 9 -2.17 -2.71 -1.66
N VAL A 10 -3.33 -2.18 -2.04
CA VAL A 10 -3.97 -1.06 -1.34
C VAL A 10 -4.45 -1.48 0.06
N VAL A 11 -5.03 -2.66 0.20
CA VAL A 11 -5.49 -3.19 1.50
C VAL A 11 -4.31 -3.39 2.44
N SER A 12 -3.26 -4.06 1.97
CA SER A 12 -2.04 -4.32 2.74
C SER A 12 -1.38 -3.01 3.21
N TYR A 13 -1.36 -1.99 2.34
CA TYR A 13 -0.85 -0.67 2.71
C TYR A 13 -1.68 -0.01 3.81
N ARG A 14 -3.00 -0.05 3.73
CA ARG A 14 -3.89 0.52 4.75
C ARG A 14 -3.72 -0.19 6.09
N ASP A 15 -3.66 -1.51 6.10
CA ASP A 15 -3.48 -2.29 7.32
C ASP A 15 -2.11 -2.04 7.95
N ALA A 16 -1.05 -1.99 7.14
CA ALA A 16 0.29 -1.66 7.61
C ALA A 16 0.35 -0.25 8.23
N VAL A 17 -0.26 0.74 7.57
CA VAL A 17 -0.36 2.12 8.08
C VAL A 17 -1.14 2.17 9.39
N LYS A 18 -2.25 1.43 9.50
CA LYS A 18 -3.07 1.36 10.72
C LYS A 18 -2.35 0.67 11.89
N SER A 19 -1.55 -0.35 11.59
CA SER A 19 -0.75 -1.07 12.59
C SER A 19 0.44 -0.23 13.08
N GLY A 20 1.01 0.63 12.24
CA GLY A 20 2.06 1.59 12.61
C GLY A 20 3.42 0.98 12.97
N LYS A 21 3.53 -0.35 12.99
CA LYS A 21 4.72 -1.09 13.44
C LYS A 21 5.80 -1.26 12.37
N GLU A 22 5.43 -1.26 11.09
CA GLU A 22 6.34 -1.63 9.99
C GLU A 22 6.56 -0.47 9.01
N LYS A 23 7.30 0.56 9.47
CA LYS A 23 7.59 1.76 8.68
C LYS A 23 8.25 1.48 7.33
N GLU A 24 9.14 0.49 7.26
CA GLU A 24 9.80 0.12 6.01
C GLU A 24 8.86 -0.60 5.04
N TRP A 25 8.02 -1.49 5.56
CA TRP A 25 7.00 -2.16 4.75
C TRP A 25 5.99 -1.18 4.18
N ILE A 26 5.56 -0.21 4.99
CA ILE A 26 4.71 0.91 4.55
C ILE A 26 5.37 1.68 3.40
N LYS A 27 6.69 1.93 3.48
CA LYS A 27 7.43 2.65 2.45
C LYS A 27 7.46 1.86 1.13
N ILE A 28 7.77 0.56 1.18
CA ILE A 28 7.79 -0.33 0.01
C ILE A 28 6.41 -0.37 -0.66
N LEU A 29 5.34 -0.55 0.13
CA LEU A 29 3.98 -0.58 -0.37
C LEU A 29 3.56 0.76 -1.00
N LYS A 30 3.94 1.88 -0.38
CA LYS A 30 3.68 3.23 -0.89
C LYS A 30 4.38 3.45 -2.24
N ASP A 31 5.63 3.05 -2.37
CA ASP A 31 6.39 3.17 -3.62
C ASP A 31 5.76 2.33 -4.74
N GLU A 32 5.35 1.10 -4.44
CA GLU A 32 4.68 0.23 -5.42
C GLU A 32 3.30 0.78 -5.84
N ILE A 33 2.52 1.31 -4.89
CA ILE A 33 1.24 1.99 -5.18
C ILE A 33 1.46 3.19 -6.10
N LYS A 34 2.47 4.02 -5.79
CA LYS A 34 2.83 5.19 -6.60
C LYS A 34 3.31 4.79 -7.99
N ARG A 35 4.15 3.75 -8.10
CA ARG A 35 4.65 3.20 -9.36
C ARG A 35 3.53 2.72 -10.27
N ARG A 36 2.46 2.15 -9.69
CA ARG A 36 1.28 1.67 -10.42
C ARG A 36 0.22 2.75 -10.64
N GLY A 37 0.41 3.98 -10.16
CA GLY A 37 -0.57 5.07 -10.26
C GLY A 37 -1.84 4.83 -9.45
N LEU A 38 -1.80 3.96 -8.44
CA LEU A 38 -2.97 3.63 -7.61
C LEU A 38 -3.20 4.72 -6.56
N ARG A 39 -4.46 4.91 -6.18
CA ARG A 39 -4.85 5.84 -5.11
C ARG A 39 -5.28 5.05 -3.88
N PRO A 40 -4.45 4.98 -2.83
CA PRO A 40 -4.76 4.20 -1.63
C PRO A 40 -5.86 4.82 -0.79
N PHE A 41 -6.22 6.08 -1.02
CA PHE A 41 -7.34 6.76 -0.38
C PHE A 41 -8.29 7.27 -1.47
N LYS A 42 -9.57 6.91 -1.39
CA LYS A 42 -10.60 7.58 -2.18
C LYS A 42 -10.83 8.93 -1.50
N ASN A 43 -10.45 10.01 -2.17
CA ASN A 43 -10.88 11.35 -1.76
C ASN A 43 -12.41 11.34 -1.88
N ARG A 44 -13.12 11.38 -0.75
CA ARG A 44 -14.59 11.47 -0.72
C ARG A 44 -15.01 12.91 -1.02
#